data_AF-A0A7V4UB84-F1
#
_entry.id   AF-A0A7V4UB84-F1
#
_cell.length_a   1.000
_cell.length_b   1.000
_cell.length_c   1.000
_cell.angle_alpha   90.00
_cell.angle_beta   90.00
_cell.angle_gamma   90.00
#
_symmetry.space_group_name_H-M   'P 1'
#
loop_
_entity.id
_entity.type
_entity.pdbx_description
1 polymer ?
#
loop_
_entity_poly.entity_id
_entity_poly.type
_entity_poly.pdbx_seq_one_letter_code
_entity_poly.pdbx_strand_id
1 'polypeptide(L)'
;MRGEAVAAAHDLDELKLVFRALHGVLPRYPELLDSHFMAELQTFLHAQAQRDGVDIADHSAWDRWLDSRSATGAGVRPAGAPLPPARP
;
A
#
# COMPACT_ATOMS: atom_id res chain seq x y z
N MET A 1 -15.32 12.35 -1.40
CA MET A 1 -14.68 13.03 -2.56
C MET A 1 -13.25 13.52 -2.33
N ARG A 2 -12.67 13.59 -1.10
CA ARG A 2 -11.24 14.00 -0.93
C ARG A 2 -10.25 12.84 -0.89
N GLY A 3 -10.63 11.63 -0.45
CA GLY A 3 -9.74 10.46 -0.43
C GLY A 3 -9.70 9.64 -1.71
N GLU A 4 -10.79 9.64 -2.52
CA GLU A 4 -10.79 9.06 -3.88
C GLU A 4 -9.66 9.62 -4.75
N ALA A 5 -9.31 10.90 -4.56
CA ALA A 5 -8.25 11.57 -5.33
C ALA A 5 -6.83 11.09 -4.98
N VAL A 6 -6.59 10.58 -3.77
CA VAL A 6 -5.28 10.04 -3.37
C VAL A 6 -5.15 8.59 -3.86
N ALA A 7 -6.17 7.76 -3.68
CA ALA A 7 -6.16 6.38 -4.16
C ALA A 7 -6.09 6.26 -5.69
N ALA A 8 -6.65 7.22 -6.43
CA ALA A 8 -6.60 7.24 -7.90
C ALA A 8 -5.26 7.70 -8.48
N ALA A 9 -4.37 8.31 -7.68
CA ALA A 9 -3.15 8.97 -8.15
C ALA A 9 -1.84 8.22 -7.82
N HIS A 10 -1.92 7.12 -7.06
CA HIS A 10 -0.75 6.44 -6.50
C HIS A 10 -0.66 4.98 -6.89
N ASP A 11 0.57 4.48 -6.96
CA ASP A 11 0.86 3.09 -7.30
C ASP A 11 0.30 2.14 -6.22
N LEU A 12 -0.20 0.98 -6.64
CA LEU A 12 -0.81 0.02 -5.72
C LEU A 12 0.18 -0.46 -4.65
N ASP A 13 1.46 -0.61 -4.97
CA ASP A 13 2.48 -1.05 -4.01
C ASP A 13 2.76 0.05 -2.97
N GLU A 14 2.73 1.32 -3.38
CA GLU A 14 2.83 2.45 -2.45
C GLU A 14 1.66 2.50 -1.49
N LEU A 15 0.43 2.29 -1.99
CA LEU A 15 -0.77 2.27 -1.16
C LEU A 15 -0.76 1.10 -0.15
N LYS A 16 -0.31 -0.09 -0.58
CA LYS A 16 -0.10 -1.24 0.33
C LYS A 16 0.92 -0.90 1.41
N LEU A 17 2.04 -0.27 1.06
CA LEU A 17 3.07 0.15 2.00
C LEU A 17 2.53 1.14 3.04
N VAL A 18 1.83 2.19 2.59
CA VAL A 18 1.22 3.20 3.47
C VAL A 18 0.22 2.55 4.42
N PHE A 19 -0.66 1.69 3.91
CA PHE A 19 -1.63 0.98 4.74
C PHE A 19 -0.95 0.16 5.84
N ARG A 20 0.07 -0.63 5.49
CA ARG A 20 0.80 -1.45 6.47
C ARG A 20 1.50 -0.61 7.53
N ALA A 21 2.12 0.51 7.14
CA ALA A 21 2.78 1.41 8.07
C ALA A 21 1.78 2.00 9.07
N LEU A 22 0.60 2.43 8.61
CA LEU A 22 -0.46 2.96 9.47
C LEU A 22 -1.09 1.87 10.34
N HIS A 23 -1.37 0.70 9.77
CA HIS A 23 -1.95 -0.43 10.49
C HIS A 23 -1.02 -0.91 11.62
N GLY A 24 0.29 -0.90 11.40
CA GLY A 24 1.29 -1.30 12.40
C GLY A 24 1.36 -0.38 13.62
N VAL A 25 0.93 0.88 13.50
CA VAL A 25 0.92 1.84 14.62
C VAL A 25 -0.45 1.95 15.32
N LEU A 26 -1.47 1.20 14.89
CA LEU A 26 -2.80 1.20 15.50
C LEU A 26 -2.82 0.93 17.01
N PRO A 27 -2.01 0.01 17.57
CA PRO A 27 -2.00 -0.21 19.02
C PRO A 27 -1.59 1.05 19.82
N ARG A 28 -0.87 1.98 19.18
CA ARG A 28 -0.43 3.24 19.77
C ARG A 28 -1.38 4.41 19.48
N TYR A 29 -2.08 4.36 18.35
CA TYR A 29 -2.99 5.42 17.88
C TYR A 29 -4.31 4.80 17.40
N PRO A 30 -5.17 4.30 18.32
CA PRO A 30 -6.43 3.65 17.95
C PRO A 30 -7.38 4.57 17.18
N GLU A 31 -7.28 5.90 17.35
CA GLU A 31 -8.04 6.92 16.63
C GLU A 31 -7.85 6.88 15.10
N LEU A 32 -6.78 6.24 14.61
CA LEU A 32 -6.57 6.01 13.19
C LEU A 32 -7.64 5.10 12.58
N LEU A 33 -8.23 4.17 13.36
CA LEU A 33 -9.34 3.32 12.93
C LEU A 33 -10.57 4.14 12.55
N ASP A 34 -10.82 5.23 13.28
CA ASP A 34 -11.95 6.13 13.03
C ASP A 34 -11.66 7.15 11.92
N SER A 35 -10.43 7.17 11.40
CA SER A 35 -10.07 8.11 10.36
C SER A 35 -10.72 7.72 9.02
N HIS A 36 -11.36 8.71 8.39
CA HIS A 36 -11.94 8.54 7.05
C HIS A 36 -10.91 8.05 6.03
N PHE A 37 -9.67 8.51 6.16
CA PHE A 37 -8.57 8.11 5.29
C PHE A 37 -8.28 6.60 5.40
N MET A 38 -8.17 6.07 6.62
CA MET A 38 -7.89 4.64 6.83
C MET A 38 -9.05 3.77 6.32
N ALA A 39 -10.29 4.20 6.55
CA ALA A 39 -11.48 3.50 6.06
C ALA A 39 -11.55 3.47 4.52
N GLU A 40 -11.27 4.59 3.85
CA GLU A 40 -11.21 4.66 2.38
C GLU A 40 -10.07 3.82 1.81
N LEU A 41 -8.87 3.90 2.40
CA LEU A 41 -7.70 3.14 1.98
C LEU A 41 -7.92 1.63 2.13
N GLN A 42 -8.46 1.20 3.26
CA GLN A 42 -8.79 -0.21 3.50
C GLN A 42 -9.83 -0.71 2.50
N THR A 43 -10.90 0.06 2.29
CA THR A 43 -11.96 -0.28 1.32
C THR A 43 -11.41 -0.43 -0.10
N PHE A 44 -10.54 0.50 -0.51
CA PHE A 44 -9.88 0.43 -1.82
C PHE A 44 -9.01 -0.82 -1.96
N LEU A 45 -8.14 -1.10 -0.98
CA LEU A 45 -7.23 -2.24 -1.04
C LEU A 45 -7.97 -3.58 -0.94
N HIS A 46 -9.03 -3.68 -0.13
CA HIS A 46 -9.91 -4.85 -0.11
C HIS A 46 -10.52 -5.12 -1.48
N ALA A 47 -11.07 -4.09 -2.13
CA ALA A 47 -11.63 -4.23 -3.46
C ALA A 47 -10.57 -4.69 -4.49
N GLN A 48 -9.34 -4.21 -4.37
CA GLN A 48 -8.26 -4.63 -5.25
C GLN A 48 -7.81 -6.07 -4.99
N ALA A 49 -7.66 -6.47 -3.73
CA ALA A 49 -7.31 -7.85 -3.37
C ALA A 49 -8.39 -8.84 -3.82
N GLN A 50 -9.67 -8.48 -3.69
CA GLN A 50 -10.78 -9.29 -4.20
C GLN A 50 -10.73 -9.44 -5.72
N ARG A 51 -10.37 -8.39 -6.47
CA ARG A 51 -10.15 -8.48 -7.94
C ARG A 51 -9.00 -9.42 -8.29
N ASP A 52 -7.98 -9.48 -7.45
CA ASP A 52 -6.85 -10.39 -7.58
C ASP A 52 -7.17 -11.82 -7.07
N GLY A 53 -8.41 -12.08 -6.64
CA GLY A 53 -8.88 -13.39 -6.19
C GLY A 53 -8.49 -13.74 -4.75
N VAL A 54 -8.08 -12.76 -3.95
CA VAL A 54 -7.72 -12.96 -2.54
C VAL A 54 -8.97 -12.94 -1.67
N ASP A 55 -9.09 -13.95 -0.80
CA ASP A 55 -10.08 -13.94 0.27
C ASP A 55 -9.62 -13.00 1.39
N ILE A 56 -10.26 -11.84 1.50
CA ILE A 56 -9.96 -10.82 2.52
C ILE A 56 -10.42 -11.23 3.93
N ALA A 57 -11.25 -12.27 4.07
CA ALA A 57 -11.61 -12.82 5.37
C ALA A 57 -10.51 -13.74 5.93
N ASP A 58 -9.64 -14.27 5.07
CA ASP A 58 -8.42 -14.97 5.48
C ASP A 58 -7.30 -13.95 5.73
N HIS A 59 -7.06 -13.68 7.01
CA HIS A 59 -6.02 -12.73 7.44
C HIS A 59 -4.63 -13.08 6.89
N SER A 60 -4.32 -14.37 6.73
CA SER A 60 -3.04 -14.82 6.20
C SER A 60 -2.93 -14.63 4.68
N ALA A 61 -4.04 -14.73 3.94
CA ALA A 61 -4.08 -14.44 2.52
C ALA A 61 -3.98 -12.94 2.26
N TRP A 62 -4.69 -12.15 3.06
CA TRP A 62 -4.64 -10.69 3.06
C TRP A 62 -3.23 -10.16 3.34
N ASP A 63 -2.59 -10.61 4.41
CA ASP A 63 -1.23 -10.18 4.77
C ASP A 63 -0.22 -10.50 3.66
N ARG A 64 -0.27 -11.73 3.10
CA ARG A 64 0.59 -12.11 1.98
C ARG A 64 0.37 -11.25 0.74
N TRP A 65 -0.87 -10.85 0.46
CA TRP A 65 -1.17 -9.96 -0.65
C TRP A 65 -0.68 -8.53 -0.41
N LEU A 66 -0.75 -8.02 0.82
CA LEU A 66 -0.18 -6.74 1.20
C LEU A 66 1.36 -6.73 1.10
N ASP A 67 2.00 -7.87 1.33
CA ASP A 67 3.45 -8.06 1.17
C ASP A 67 3.90 -8.24 -0.30
N SER A 68 2.98 -8.59 -1.20
CA SER A 68 3.31 -8.83 -2.60
C SER A 68 3.39 -7.52 -3.40
N ARG A 69 4.39 -7.45 -4.29
CA ARG A 69 4.45 -6.39 -5.29
C ARG A 69 3.52 -6.72 -6.45
N SER A 70 2.77 -5.73 -6.89
CA SER A 70 1.95 -5.79 -8.09
C SER A 70 2.83 -5.89 -9.32
N ALA A 71 2.37 -6.60 -10.35
CA ALA A 71 3.12 -6.80 -11.60
C ALA A 71 3.42 -5.46 -12.32
N THR A 72 2.68 -4.40 -11.99
CA THR A 72 2.81 -3.06 -12.58
C THR A 72 3.82 -2.17 -11.83
N GLY A 73 4.35 -2.60 -10.67
CA GLY A 73 5.32 -1.85 -9.85
C GLY A 73 6.75 -1.78 -10.43
N ALA A 74 6.89 -1.73 -11.76
CA ALA A 74 8.15 -1.50 -12.44
C ALA A 74 8.30 -0.01 -12.78
N GLY A 75 8.91 0.75 -11.86
CA GLY A 75 9.66 1.95 -12.27
C GLY A 75 9.45 3.23 -11.49
N VAL A 76 9.54 3.23 -10.15
CA VAL A 76 10.07 4.40 -9.44
C VAL A 76 11.51 4.08 -9.03
N ARG A 77 12.46 4.39 -9.92
CA ARG A 77 13.85 4.58 -9.51
C ARG A 77 13.85 5.83 -8.63
N PRO A 78 14.38 5.80 -7.39
CA PRO A 78 14.61 7.04 -6.65
C PRO A 78 15.54 7.92 -7.51
N ALA A 79 15.05 9.11 -7.88
CA ALA A 79 15.84 10.12 -8.53
C ALA A 79 16.93 10.57 -7.55
N GLY A 80 18.11 9.95 -7.62
CA GLY A 80 19.24 10.35 -6.77
C GLY A 80 20.33 9.32 -6.46
N ALA A 81 20.32 8.09 -7.00
CA ALA A 81 21.45 7.18 -6.78
C ALA A 81 22.66 7.63 -7.63
N PRO A 82 23.80 8.05 -7.03
CA PRO A 82 24.99 8.42 -7.78
C PRO A 82 25.59 7.20 -8.48
N LEU A 83 26.10 7.42 -9.70
CA LEU A 83 26.88 6.41 -10.42
C LEU A 83 28.06 5.94 -9.56
N PRO A 84 28.33 4.62 -9.46
CA PRO A 84 29.57 4.16 -8.85
C PRO A 84 30.75 4.68 -9.69
N PRO A 85 31.87 5.08 -9.05
CA PRO A 85 33.03 5.58 -9.77
C PRO A 85 33.57 4.49 -10.71
N ALA A 86 33.93 4.88 -11.93
CA ALA A 86 34.67 4.03 -12.85
C ALA A 86 35.95 3.59 -12.16
N ARG A 87 36.15 2.27 -12.03
CA ARG A 87 37.41 1.71 -11.55
C ARG A 87 38.48 1.94 -12.62
N PRO A 88 39.73 2.27 -12.22
CA PRO A 88 40.85 2.47 -13.14
C PRO A 88 41.25 1.17 -13.85
#